data_AF-A0A365PHP4-F1
#
_entry.id   AF-A0A365PHP4-F1
#
_cell.length_a   1.000
_cell.length_b   1.000
_cell.length_c   1.000
_cell.angle_alpha   90.00
_cell.angle_beta   90.00
_cell.angle_gamma   90.00
#
_symmetry.space_group_name_H-M   'P 1'
#
loop_
_entity.id
_entity.type
_entity.pdbx_description
1 polymer ?
#
loop_
_entity_poly.entity_id
_entity_poly.type
_entity_poly.pdbx_seq_one_letter_code
_entity_poly.pdbx_strand_id
1 'polypeptide(L)'
;MTTLCIESIFSNFSFYKQNYLNIINDPSQYYQVVESANIHFASFSDERLYLGDLLQLWLSDKWTEHQLKTLAKSHYLLPTQDGVNGQNSLFLFAFKKNSLFKQAYAYAWNTLENKVQKIALNESFPFYCHYLTLSRPKRV
;
A
#
# COMPACT_ATOMS: atom_id res chain seq x y z
N MET A 1 1.92 -0.09 22.70
CA MET A 1 1.54 -0.48 21.34
C MET A 1 2.82 -0.61 20.53
N THR A 2 3.06 -1.75 19.92
CA THR A 2 4.23 -1.97 19.07
C THR A 2 3.92 -1.40 17.69
N THR A 3 4.70 -0.41 17.24
CA THR A 3 4.61 0.10 15.87
C THR A 3 5.32 -0.88 14.94
N LEU A 4 4.65 -1.33 13.88
CA LEU A 4 5.24 -2.19 12.86
C LEU A 4 5.98 -1.33 11.82
N CYS A 5 7.12 -1.78 11.33
CA CYS A 5 7.75 -1.23 10.13
C CYS A 5 7.46 -2.12 8.92
N ILE A 6 7.46 -1.54 7.72
CA ILE A 6 7.15 -2.26 6.48
C ILE A 6 8.09 -3.47 6.28
N GLU A 7 9.37 -3.31 6.57
CA GLU A 7 10.36 -4.39 6.51
C GLU A 7 9.94 -5.58 7.39
N SER A 8 9.59 -5.35 8.66
CA SER A 8 9.17 -6.42 9.59
C SER A 8 7.91 -7.16 9.14
N ILE A 9 6.99 -6.46 8.45
CA ILE A 9 5.79 -7.05 7.88
C ILE A 9 6.18 -8.01 6.74
N PHE A 10 7.08 -7.58 5.86
CA PHE A 10 7.53 -8.39 4.74
C PHE A 10 8.42 -9.57 5.16
N SER A 11 9.23 -9.43 6.22
CA SER A 11 9.97 -10.55 6.82
C SER A 11 9.05 -11.67 7.32
N ASN A 12 7.81 -11.33 7.70
CA ASN A 12 6.80 -12.27 8.19
C ASN A 12 5.58 -12.35 7.26
N PHE A 13 5.72 -12.04 5.97
CA PHE A 13 4.56 -11.84 5.09
C PHE A 13 3.69 -13.10 4.96
N SER A 14 4.31 -14.29 4.97
CA SER A 14 3.59 -15.57 4.94
C SER A 14 2.64 -15.74 6.13
N PHE A 15 3.04 -15.31 7.33
CA PHE A 15 2.19 -15.35 8.52
C PHE A 15 0.95 -14.46 8.34
N TYR A 16 1.14 -13.23 7.83
CA TYR A 16 0.04 -12.30 7.60
C TYR A 16 -0.92 -12.79 6.51
N LYS A 17 -0.41 -13.45 5.45
CA LYS A 17 -1.26 -14.09 4.44
C LYS A 17 -2.11 -15.21 5.03
N GLN A 18 -1.50 -16.10 5.82
CA GLN A 18 -2.19 -17.24 6.44
C GLN A 18 -3.25 -16.78 7.45
N ASN A 19 -3.00 -15.69 8.17
CA ASN A 19 -3.89 -15.16 9.21
C ASN A 19 -4.75 -13.98 8.73
N TYR A 20 -4.79 -13.71 7.43
CA TYR A 20 -5.42 -12.52 6.86
C TYR A 20 -6.85 -12.30 7.36
N LEU A 21 -7.70 -13.33 7.28
CA LEU A 21 -9.10 -13.23 7.71
C LEU A 21 -9.25 -12.97 9.21
N ASN A 22 -8.34 -13.51 10.04
CA ASN A 22 -8.37 -13.25 11.48
C ASN A 22 -8.01 -11.79 11.76
N ILE A 23 -6.95 -11.28 11.11
CA ILE A 23 -6.46 -9.92 11.29
C ILE A 23 -7.50 -8.88 10.85
N ILE A 24 -8.15 -9.07 9.70
CA ILE A 24 -9.11 -8.06 9.19
C ILE A 24 -10.40 -8.00 10.02
N ASN A 25 -10.73 -9.06 10.76
CA ASN A 25 -11.95 -9.14 11.57
C ASN A 25 -11.72 -8.80 13.05
N ASP A 26 -10.48 -8.80 13.53
CA ASP A 26 -10.11 -8.43 14.90
C ASP A 26 -9.65 -6.96 14.95
N PRO A 27 -10.41 -6.04 15.59
CA PRO A 27 -10.02 -4.63 15.71
C PRO A 27 -8.62 -4.43 16.33
N SER A 28 -8.24 -5.25 17.30
CA SER A 28 -6.95 -5.11 18.00
C SER A 28 -5.76 -5.41 17.09
N GLN A 29 -5.95 -6.31 16.11
CA GLN A 29 -4.95 -6.64 15.11
C GLN A 29 -5.03 -5.72 13.89
N TYR A 30 -6.25 -5.38 13.46
CA TYR A 30 -6.50 -4.50 12.32
C TYR A 30 -5.80 -3.15 12.49
N TYR A 31 -6.02 -2.50 13.63
CA TYR A 31 -5.57 -1.13 13.91
C TYR A 31 -4.14 -1.06 14.44
N GLN A 32 -3.31 -2.09 14.22
CA GLN A 32 -1.87 -2.00 14.48
C GLN A 32 -1.25 -0.91 13.60
N VAL A 33 -0.51 0.00 14.23
CA VAL A 33 0.11 1.14 13.57
C VAL A 33 1.28 0.66 12.75
N VAL A 34 1.33 1.11 11.50
CA VAL A 34 2.46 0.87 10.60
C VAL A 34 3.20 2.18 10.37
N GLU A 35 4.51 2.17 10.58
CA GLU A 35 5.37 3.33 10.42
C GLU A 35 5.32 3.86 9.00
N SER A 36 5.21 5.19 8.87
CA SER A 36 5.21 5.89 7.58
C SER A 36 4.13 5.47 6.58
N ALA A 37 3.14 4.67 7.00
CA ALA A 37 2.02 4.26 6.16
C ALA A 37 0.87 5.27 6.24
N ASN A 38 0.72 6.09 5.19
CA ASN A 38 -0.28 7.15 5.16
C ASN A 38 -0.71 7.55 3.75
N ILE A 39 -1.89 8.14 3.65
CA ILE A 39 -2.33 8.87 2.46
C ILE A 39 -2.38 10.34 2.83
N HIS A 40 -1.52 11.14 2.21
CA HIS A 40 -1.47 12.57 2.41
C HIS A 40 -1.75 13.31 1.10
N PHE A 41 -2.93 13.92 1.01
CA PHE A 41 -3.32 14.82 -0.05
C PHE A 41 -3.66 16.18 0.56
N ALA A 42 -2.76 17.16 0.38
CA ALA A 42 -2.82 18.46 1.05
C ALA A 42 -4.17 19.19 0.93
N SER A 43 -4.94 18.91 -0.13
CA SER A 43 -6.21 19.56 -0.40
C SER A 43 -7.43 18.87 0.21
N PHE A 44 -7.37 17.59 0.61
CA PHE A 44 -8.59 16.86 1.02
C PHE A 44 -8.42 15.62 1.90
N SER A 45 -7.20 15.14 2.20
CA SER A 45 -7.05 13.90 2.98
C SER A 45 -5.71 13.84 3.71
N ASP A 46 -5.74 13.44 4.99
CA ASP A 46 -4.55 13.08 5.75
C ASP A 46 -4.88 11.87 6.62
N GLU A 47 -4.72 10.69 6.03
CA GLU A 47 -5.18 9.42 6.59
C GLU A 47 -3.98 8.55 6.97
N ARG A 48 -4.01 8.05 8.21
CA ARG A 48 -3.08 7.00 8.64
C ARG A 48 -3.62 5.65 8.20
N LEU A 49 -2.73 4.82 7.67
CA LEU A 49 -3.02 3.43 7.32
C LEU A 49 -2.59 2.50 8.44
N TYR A 50 -3.39 1.47 8.66
CA TYR A 50 -3.10 0.41 9.63
C TYR A 50 -2.75 -0.89 8.91
N LEU A 51 -2.26 -1.88 9.66
CA LEU A 51 -1.92 -3.20 9.14
C LEU A 51 -3.07 -3.79 8.31
N GLY A 52 -4.30 -3.76 8.85
CA GLY A 52 -5.48 -4.30 8.17
C GLY A 52 -5.81 -3.60 6.85
N ASP A 53 -5.56 -2.28 6.75
CA ASP A 53 -5.76 -1.55 5.50
C ASP A 53 -4.77 -2.02 4.44
N LEU A 54 -3.48 -2.08 4.79
CA LEU A 54 -2.41 -2.49 3.88
C LEU A 54 -2.60 -3.92 3.40
N LEU A 55 -2.92 -4.86 4.29
CA LEU A 55 -3.15 -6.26 3.92
C LEU A 55 -4.31 -6.40 2.92
N GLN A 56 -5.43 -5.72 3.15
CA GLN A 56 -6.53 -5.72 2.18
C GLN A 56 -6.08 -5.20 0.82
N LEU A 57 -5.37 -4.07 0.80
CA LEU A 57 -4.93 -3.41 -0.44
C LEU A 57 -3.88 -4.23 -1.21
N TRP A 58 -2.97 -4.90 -0.52
CA TRP A 58 -1.92 -5.72 -1.12
C TRP A 58 -2.45 -7.08 -1.59
N LEU A 59 -3.24 -7.77 -0.77
CA LEU A 59 -3.72 -9.11 -1.09
C LEU A 59 -4.88 -9.10 -2.09
N SER A 60 -5.58 -7.98 -2.23
CA SER A 60 -6.53 -7.75 -3.32
C SER A 60 -5.88 -7.12 -4.56
N ASP A 61 -4.55 -7.03 -4.61
CA ASP A 61 -3.79 -6.55 -5.77
C ASP A 61 -4.11 -5.08 -6.19
N LYS A 62 -4.65 -4.27 -5.27
CA LYS A 62 -5.06 -2.88 -5.54
C LYS A 62 -3.90 -1.89 -5.41
N TRP A 63 -2.92 -2.20 -4.57
CA TRP A 63 -1.79 -1.34 -4.21
C TRP A 63 -0.46 -2.06 -4.49
N THR A 64 -0.34 -2.56 -5.71
CA THR A 64 0.78 -3.40 -6.15
C THR A 64 1.35 -2.90 -7.48
N GLU A 65 2.47 -3.49 -7.88
CA GLU A 65 3.07 -3.32 -9.19
C GLU A 65 2.08 -3.61 -10.34
N HIS A 66 1.28 -4.67 -10.22
CA HIS A 66 0.28 -5.02 -11.23
C HIS A 66 -0.76 -3.91 -11.41
N GLN A 67 -1.27 -3.30 -10.33
CA GLN A 67 -2.17 -2.17 -10.45
C GLN A 67 -1.49 -0.95 -11.09
N LEU A 68 -0.24 -0.66 -10.71
CA LEU A 68 0.53 0.41 -11.34
C LEU A 68 0.64 0.20 -12.84
N LYS A 69 0.93 -1.03 -13.30
CA LYS A 69 0.98 -1.38 -14.73
C LYS A 69 -0.38 -1.26 -15.40
N THR A 70 -1.46 -1.70 -14.74
CA THR A 70 -2.82 -1.59 -15.27
C THR A 70 -3.22 -0.14 -15.49
N LEU A 71 -2.88 0.76 -14.56
CA LEU A 71 -3.10 2.20 -14.69
C LEU A 71 -2.07 2.89 -15.59
N ALA A 72 -0.85 2.33 -15.75
CA ALA A 72 0.21 2.87 -16.60
C ALA A 72 0.15 2.37 -18.05
N LYS A 73 -0.63 1.33 -18.36
CA LYS A 73 -1.00 0.98 -19.75
C LYS A 73 -1.71 2.13 -20.47
N SER A 74 -2.08 3.18 -19.73
CA SER A 74 -2.41 4.50 -20.23
C SER A 74 -1.34 5.58 -19.95
N HIS A 75 -0.02 5.31 -20.09
CA HIS A 75 1.06 6.26 -20.53
C HIS A 75 2.50 6.06 -19.96
N TYR A 76 2.90 5.00 -19.21
CA TYR A 76 4.26 4.97 -18.59
C TYR A 76 5.10 3.69 -18.71
N LEU A 77 6.38 3.90 -19.00
CA LEU A 77 7.51 2.96 -18.95
C LEU A 77 7.99 2.78 -17.50
N LEU A 78 7.39 1.83 -16.76
CA LEU A 78 7.99 1.37 -15.50
C LEU A 78 9.24 0.53 -15.86
N PRO A 79 10.40 0.72 -15.21
CA PRO A 79 11.52 -0.20 -15.36
C PRO A 79 11.11 -1.52 -14.71
N THR A 80 10.62 -2.46 -15.52
CA THR A 80 10.15 -3.76 -15.05
C THR A 80 11.31 -4.73 -14.94
N GLN A 81 11.80 -4.94 -13.72
CA GLN A 81 12.20 -6.29 -13.34
C GLN A 81 10.92 -6.96 -12.85
N ASP A 82 10.16 -7.56 -13.78
CA ASP A 82 9.07 -8.44 -13.37
C ASP A 82 9.63 -9.44 -12.35
N GLY A 83 8.98 -9.56 -11.19
CA GLY A 83 9.34 -10.57 -10.22
C GLY A 83 9.41 -11.93 -10.91
N VAL A 84 10.46 -12.70 -10.62
CA VAL A 84 10.60 -14.07 -11.13
C VAL A 84 9.29 -14.82 -10.83
N ASN A 85 8.57 -15.28 -11.86
CA ASN A 85 7.23 -15.90 -11.84
C ASN A 85 5.98 -14.99 -11.81
N GLY A 86 6.05 -13.71 -12.19
CA GLY A 86 4.85 -12.87 -12.34
C GLY A 86 4.16 -12.51 -11.02
N GLN A 87 4.88 -12.65 -9.91
CA GLN A 87 4.45 -12.15 -8.60
C GLN A 87 4.82 -10.67 -8.45
N ASN A 88 3.96 -9.91 -7.78
CA ASN A 88 4.24 -8.50 -7.49
C ASN A 88 5.51 -8.35 -6.66
N SER A 89 6.42 -7.50 -7.12
CA SER A 89 7.64 -7.14 -6.40
C SER A 89 7.51 -5.83 -5.62
N LEU A 90 6.55 -4.98 -5.99
CA LEU A 90 6.30 -3.68 -5.38
C LEU A 90 4.95 -3.64 -4.66
N PHE A 91 4.98 -3.20 -3.40
CA PHE A 91 3.81 -3.04 -2.54
C PHE A 91 3.73 -1.62 -2.00
N LEU A 92 2.75 -0.86 -2.46
CA LEU A 92 2.56 0.55 -2.11
C LEU A 92 2.09 0.66 -0.66
N PHE A 93 2.64 1.59 0.12
CA PHE A 93 2.23 1.78 1.52
C PHE A 93 2.01 3.23 1.93
N ALA A 94 2.41 4.19 1.09
CA ALA A 94 2.13 5.59 1.35
C ALA A 94 1.94 6.41 0.07
N PHE A 95 1.15 7.47 0.17
CA PHE A 95 0.88 8.43 -0.91
C PHE A 95 1.08 9.84 -0.39
N LYS A 96 1.74 10.69 -1.18
CA LYS A 96 1.95 12.11 -0.89
C LYS A 96 1.67 12.97 -2.12
N LYS A 97 0.71 13.90 -2.00
CA LYS A 97 0.46 14.97 -2.98
C LYS A 97 0.38 16.30 -2.23
N ASN A 98 1.43 17.09 -2.37
CA ASN A 98 1.58 18.34 -1.61
C ASN A 98 0.75 19.51 -2.17
N SER A 99 0.22 19.38 -3.40
CA SER A 99 -0.65 20.37 -4.04
C SER A 99 -1.39 19.75 -5.23
N LEU A 100 -2.58 20.26 -5.56
CA LEU A 100 -3.41 19.80 -6.69
C LEU A 100 -2.65 19.71 -8.02
N PHE A 101 -1.82 20.71 -8.32
CA PHE A 101 -1.07 20.83 -9.58
C PHE A 101 0.31 20.15 -9.55
N LYS A 102 0.76 19.67 -8.39
CA LYS A 102 2.04 18.98 -8.25
C LYS A 102 1.87 17.48 -8.48
N GLN A 103 2.92 16.86 -8.97
CA GLN A 103 2.99 15.41 -9.13
C GLN A 103 2.77 14.72 -7.78
N ALA A 104 1.98 13.64 -7.79
CA ALA A 104 1.81 12.79 -6.63
C ALA A 104 2.95 11.76 -6.58
N TYR A 105 3.33 11.36 -5.38
CA TYR A 105 4.31 10.31 -5.17
C TYR A 105 3.72 9.21 -4.31
N ALA A 106 4.08 7.98 -4.64
CA ALA A 106 3.88 6.82 -3.82
C ALA A 106 5.21 6.36 -3.21
N TYR A 107 5.13 5.70 -2.06
CA TYR A 107 6.22 4.91 -1.51
C TYR A 107 5.80 3.45 -1.52
N ALA A 108 6.68 2.60 -2.02
CA ALA A 108 6.45 1.17 -2.12
C ALA A 108 7.62 0.40 -1.52
N TRP A 109 7.33 -0.75 -0.92
CA TRP A 109 8.34 -1.73 -0.58
C TRP A 109 8.67 -2.58 -1.79
N ASN A 110 9.95 -2.65 -2.15
CA ASN A 110 10.45 -3.57 -3.15
C ASN A 110 10.98 -4.84 -2.45
N THR A 111 10.34 -5.98 -2.69
CA THR A 111 10.71 -7.26 -2.08
C THR A 111 11.96 -7.90 -2.70
N LEU A 112 12.34 -7.52 -3.92
CA LEU A 112 13.55 -8.02 -4.57
C LEU A 112 14.80 -7.33 -4.00
N GLU A 113 14.69 -6.02 -3.72
CA GLU A 113 15.79 -5.21 -3.22
C GLU A 113 15.75 -4.97 -1.71
N ASN A 114 14.68 -5.40 -1.03
CA ASN A 114 14.39 -5.15 0.39
C ASN A 114 14.56 -3.67 0.77
N LYS A 115 14.01 -2.78 -0.05
CA LYS A 115 14.13 -1.34 0.15
C LYS A 115 12.87 -0.60 -0.23
N VAL A 116 12.69 0.57 0.38
CA VAL A 116 11.64 1.50 0.00
C VAL A 116 12.02 2.21 -1.30
N GLN A 117 11.10 2.23 -2.25
CA GLN A 117 11.19 2.99 -3.49
C GLN A 117 10.16 4.11 -3.53
N LYS A 118 10.57 5.26 -4.06
CA LYS A 118 9.69 6.40 -4.34
C LYS A 118 9.26 6.35 -5.80
N ILE A 119 7.95 6.30 -6.03
CA ILE A 119 7.34 6.15 -7.36
C ILE A 119 6.59 7.44 -7.68
N ALA A 120 6.83 8.00 -8.86
CA ALA A 120 6.08 9.14 -9.35
C ALA A 120 4.76 8.66 -9.97
N LEU A 121 3.64 9.28 -9.56
CA LEU A 121 2.31 8.91 -10.02
C LEU A 121 1.71 10.03 -10.87
N ASN A 122 1.13 9.65 -11.99
CA ASN A 122 0.37 10.55 -12.84
C ASN A 122 -1.07 10.65 -12.36
N GLU A 123 -1.62 9.50 -11.96
CA GLU A 123 -2.96 9.39 -11.39
C GLU A 123 -2.86 8.80 -9.98
N SER A 124 -3.20 9.60 -8.97
CA SER A 124 -3.27 9.16 -7.57
C SER A 124 -4.69 8.86 -7.10
N PHE A 125 -5.70 9.32 -7.84
CA PHE A 125 -7.10 9.19 -7.45
C PHE A 125 -7.61 7.74 -7.44
N PRO A 126 -7.29 6.87 -8.43
CA PRO A 126 -7.71 5.47 -8.38
C PRO A 126 -7.25 4.74 -7.11
N PHE A 127 -6.01 5.01 -6.65
CA PHE A 127 -5.49 4.43 -5.41
C PHE A 127 -6.23 4.91 -4.17
N TYR A 128 -6.69 6.17 -4.18
CA TYR A 128 -7.55 6.70 -3.12
C TYR A 128 -8.92 6.02 -3.11
N CYS A 129 -9.52 5.81 -4.28
CA CYS A 129 -10.78 5.05 -4.38
C CYS A 129 -10.62 3.63 -3.83
N HIS A 130 -9.51 2.94 -4.10
CA HIS A 130 -9.22 1.64 -3.50
C HIS A 130 -9.25 1.68 -1.97
N TYR A 131 -8.65 2.71 -1.37
CA TYR A 131 -8.68 2.94 0.07
C TYR A 131 -10.10 3.17 0.60
N LEU A 132 -10.92 3.96 -0.09
CA LEU A 132 -12.30 4.22 0.33
C LEU A 132 -13.20 2.97 0.30
N THR A 133 -12.84 1.95 -0.46
CA THR A 133 -13.58 0.67 -0.53
C THR A 133 -13.25 -0.32 0.59
N LEU A 134 -12.34 0.03 1.50
CA LEU A 134 -11.92 -0.88 2.56
C LEU A 134 -13.01 -1.12 3.60
N SER A 135 -13.12 -2.38 4.03
CA SER A 135 -13.98 -2.75 5.13
C SER A 135 -13.16 -2.75 6.41
N ARG A 136 -13.55 -1.92 7.39
CA ARG A 136 -12.89 -1.83 8.69
C ARG A 136 -13.77 -2.43 9.78
N PRO A 137 -13.22 -3.25 10.70
CA PRO A 137 -13.97 -3.72 11.85
C PRO A 137 -14.25 -2.53 12.79
N LYS A 138 -15.37 -2.58 13.51
CA LYS A 138 -15.76 -1.54 14.45
C LYS A 138 -14.69 -1.41 15.54
N ARG A 139 -14.27 -0.19 15.85
CA ARG A 139 -13.42 0.07 17.01
C ARG A 139 -14.25 -0.22 18.25
N VAL A 140 -13.72 -1.06 19.13
CA VAL A 140 -14.29 -1.34 20.46
C VAL A 140 -13.98 -0.16 21.37
#